data_AF-A0A1G3ISI4-F1
#
_entry.id   AF-A0A1G3ISI4-F1
#
_cell.length_a   1.000
_cell.length_b   1.000
_cell.length_c   1.000
_cell.angle_alpha   90.00
_cell.angle_beta   90.00
_cell.angle_gamma   90.00
#
_symmetry.space_group_name_H-M   'P 1'
#
loop_
_entity.id
_entity.type
_entity.pdbx_description
1 polymer ?
#
loop_
_entity_poly.entity_id
_entity_poly.type
_entity_poly.pdbx_seq_one_letter_code
_entity_poly.pdbx_strand_id
1 'polypeptide(L)'
;MTTYAADTTPVRNRLTPDIRLSVRQVFGFDTDLEVPAFSTREEHVPDFDEAYRFDRDTTMAILAGFAFNRRVMIQGYHGTGKSTHIEQVAARLNWPCVRVNLDSHISRIDLIGKDAIVLREGQQVTEFREGILPWALNNPTALVFDEYDAGRPDVMFVIQRVLEVEGKLTLLDQNKVIRPHPYFRLFCTTNTIGLGDTTGLYHGTQQINQGQMDRWNIVATLNYLPHDAEVEIVLAKAPTYGKTKESRDEIARMVQLADLTRAGFMGGDISTVMSPRTVITWAENAIIFHDRAYAFRVTFLNKCDELERPVVAEYYQRCFGEELPESAAKRVTVL
;
A
#
# COMPACT_ATOMS: atom_id res chain seq x y z
N MET A 1 45.78 35.63 -4.17
CA MET A 1 45.72 34.20 -3.80
C MET A 1 44.47 34.00 -2.97
N THR A 2 43.37 33.63 -3.62
CA THR A 2 42.08 33.41 -2.96
C THR A 2 42.00 31.93 -2.63
N THR A 3 42.18 31.60 -1.36
CA THR A 3 42.01 30.25 -0.82
C THR A 3 40.54 29.87 -0.92
N TYR A 4 40.21 28.93 -1.80
CA TYR A 4 38.91 28.27 -1.81
C TYR A 4 38.74 27.54 -0.48
N ALA A 5 37.76 27.97 0.31
CA ALA A 5 37.32 27.25 1.49
C ALA A 5 36.86 25.85 1.05
N ALA A 6 37.42 24.83 1.68
CA ALA A 6 37.01 23.45 1.47
C ALA A 6 35.51 23.32 1.74
N ASP A 7 34.81 22.73 0.79
CA ASP A 7 33.40 22.36 0.86
C ASP A 7 33.21 21.41 2.07
N THR A 8 32.70 21.95 3.18
CA THR A 8 32.36 21.20 4.39
C THR A 8 30.94 20.66 4.30
N THR A 9 30.61 19.97 3.21
CA THR A 9 29.40 19.15 3.19
C THR A 9 29.58 18.05 4.24
N PRO A 10 28.68 17.94 5.25
CA PRO A 10 28.78 16.87 6.24
C PRO A 10 28.75 15.53 5.52
N VAL A 11 29.62 14.60 5.93
CA VAL A 11 29.77 13.25 5.38
C VAL A 11 28.40 12.59 5.34
N ARG A 12 27.73 12.67 4.18
CA ARG A 12 26.43 12.06 3.94
C ARG A 12 26.60 10.56 4.12
N ASN A 13 25.79 9.98 5.00
CA ASN A 13 25.81 8.57 5.36
C ASN A 13 25.87 7.72 4.07
N ARG A 14 27.02 7.12 3.78
CA ARG A 14 27.27 6.29 2.59
C ARG A 14 26.65 4.90 2.79
N LEU A 15 25.37 4.85 3.15
CA LEU A 15 24.65 3.60 3.27
C LEU A 15 24.47 3.05 1.85
N THR A 16 25.22 2.01 1.54
CA THR A 16 25.12 1.22 0.33
C THR A 16 24.78 -0.20 0.71
N PRO A 17 23.90 -0.92 -0.02
CA PRO A 17 23.65 -2.33 0.21
C PRO A 17 24.97 -3.11 0.26
N ASP A 18 25.21 -3.80 1.37
CA ASP A 18 26.46 -4.47 1.70
C ASP A 18 26.37 -6.01 1.65
N ILE A 19 25.14 -6.54 1.48
CA ILE A 19 24.88 -7.97 1.34
C ILE A 19 24.00 -8.25 0.12
N ARG A 20 23.96 -9.52 -0.28
CA ARG A 20 23.01 -10.06 -1.25
C ARG A 20 22.17 -11.15 -0.60
N LEU A 21 20.89 -11.14 -0.90
CA LEU A 21 19.93 -12.12 -0.39
C LEU A 21 19.40 -12.97 -1.53
N SER A 22 19.41 -14.29 -1.32
CA SER A 22 18.79 -15.24 -2.24
C SER A 22 17.27 -15.13 -2.15
N VAL A 23 16.62 -14.87 -3.29
CA VAL A 23 15.15 -14.77 -3.34
C VAL A 23 14.49 -16.10 -2.96
N ARG A 24 15.12 -17.23 -3.32
CA ARG A 24 14.69 -18.56 -2.95
C ARG A 24 14.67 -18.77 -1.44
N GLN A 25 15.70 -18.32 -0.72
CA GLN A 25 15.79 -18.49 0.72
C GLN A 25 14.87 -17.54 1.48
N VAL A 26 14.76 -16.30 1.04
CA VAL A 26 14.03 -15.24 1.77
C VAL A 26 12.52 -15.28 1.48
N PHE A 27 12.13 -15.56 0.23
CA PHE A 27 10.73 -15.52 -0.20
C PHE A 27 10.16 -16.89 -0.58
N GLY A 28 10.98 -17.94 -0.63
CA GLY A 28 10.53 -19.30 -0.94
C GLY A 28 10.22 -19.55 -2.42
N PHE A 29 10.64 -18.66 -3.32
CA PHE A 29 10.37 -18.81 -4.75
C PHE A 29 11.48 -19.56 -5.47
N ASP A 30 11.11 -20.47 -6.36
CA ASP A 30 12.07 -21.17 -7.21
C ASP A 30 12.67 -20.21 -8.26
N THR A 31 13.82 -19.63 -7.92
CA THR A 31 14.61 -18.71 -8.74
C THR A 31 16.04 -18.60 -8.20
N ASP A 32 16.98 -18.31 -9.08
CA ASP A 32 18.39 -18.07 -8.72
C ASP A 32 18.70 -16.57 -8.59
N LEU A 33 17.67 -15.72 -8.60
CA LEU A 33 17.82 -14.29 -8.41
C LEU A 33 18.37 -13.98 -7.01
N GLU A 34 19.41 -13.15 -6.98
CA GLU A 34 19.91 -12.51 -5.77
C GLU A 34 19.67 -11.00 -5.83
N VAL A 35 19.25 -10.42 -4.71
CA VAL A 35 18.89 -9.00 -4.61
C VAL A 35 19.78 -8.30 -3.59
N PRO A 36 20.29 -7.09 -3.87
CA PRO A 36 21.02 -6.29 -2.90
C PRO A 36 20.15 -5.96 -1.68
N ALA A 37 20.75 -5.98 -0.51
CA ALA A 37 20.10 -5.69 0.77
C ALA A 37 21.09 -5.04 1.75
N PHE A 38 20.58 -4.52 2.86
CA PHE A 38 21.39 -3.98 3.94
C PHE A 38 21.52 -5.00 5.08
N SER A 39 22.71 -5.16 5.65
CA SER A 39 22.90 -6.04 6.81
C SER A 39 22.31 -5.47 8.10
N THR A 40 22.21 -4.15 8.19
CA THR A 40 21.77 -3.44 9.39
C THR A 40 20.44 -2.74 9.14
N ARG A 41 19.49 -2.96 10.07
CA ARG A 41 18.21 -2.28 10.08
C ARG A 41 18.35 -0.86 10.64
N GLU A 42 17.68 0.11 10.02
CA GLU A 42 17.56 1.48 10.52
C GLU A 42 16.10 1.89 10.76
N GLU A 43 15.89 3.12 11.21
CA GLU A 43 14.58 3.68 11.60
C GLU A 43 13.52 3.62 10.49
N HIS A 44 13.89 3.90 9.24
CA HIS A 44 12.94 3.92 8.12
C HIS A 44 12.69 2.54 7.49
N VAL A 45 13.28 1.47 8.01
CA VAL A 45 12.98 0.11 7.54
C VAL A 45 11.63 -0.32 8.14
N PRO A 46 10.65 -0.74 7.32
CA PRO A 46 9.35 -1.16 7.82
C PRO A 46 9.41 -2.36 8.76
N ASP A 47 8.38 -2.52 9.58
CA ASP A 47 8.25 -3.64 10.49
C ASP A 47 8.12 -4.98 9.76
N PHE A 48 8.81 -5.97 10.29
CA PHE A 48 8.84 -7.32 9.75
C PHE A 48 7.63 -8.11 10.27
N ASP A 49 6.79 -8.58 9.35
CA ASP A 49 5.67 -9.47 9.67
C ASP A 49 5.99 -10.90 9.23
N GLU A 50 6.27 -11.81 10.17
CA GLU A 50 6.63 -13.20 9.86
C GLU A 50 5.48 -13.97 9.19
N ALA A 51 4.23 -13.60 9.49
CA ALA A 51 3.04 -14.25 8.96
C ALA A 51 2.65 -13.74 7.56
N TYR A 52 3.38 -12.75 7.01
CA TYR A 52 3.06 -12.19 5.70
C TYR A 52 3.27 -13.22 4.59
N ARG A 53 2.24 -13.41 3.76
CA ARG A 53 2.31 -14.28 2.58
C ARG A 53 2.52 -13.45 1.33
N PHE A 54 3.58 -13.77 0.59
CA PHE A 54 3.94 -13.08 -0.63
C PHE A 54 3.27 -13.72 -1.85
N ASP A 55 2.52 -12.92 -2.61
CA ASP A 55 2.24 -13.19 -4.01
C ASP A 55 3.53 -13.19 -4.84
N ARG A 56 3.75 -14.23 -5.64
CA ARG A 56 5.01 -14.44 -6.36
C ARG A 56 5.24 -13.37 -7.42
N ASP A 57 4.26 -13.12 -8.28
CA ASP A 57 4.44 -12.26 -9.45
C ASP A 57 4.62 -10.80 -9.01
N THR A 58 3.83 -10.35 -8.05
CA THR A 58 3.97 -9.02 -7.44
C THR A 58 5.32 -8.86 -6.74
N THR A 59 5.76 -9.87 -5.98
CA THR A 59 7.08 -9.82 -5.33
C THR A 59 8.22 -9.76 -6.35
N MET A 60 8.16 -10.56 -7.43
CA MET A 60 9.19 -10.53 -8.46
C MET A 60 9.28 -9.17 -9.15
N ALA A 61 8.15 -8.51 -9.39
CA ALA A 61 8.11 -7.13 -9.90
C ALA A 61 8.78 -6.15 -8.94
N ILE A 62 8.44 -6.21 -7.64
CA ILE A 62 9.03 -5.34 -6.61
C ILE A 62 10.54 -5.57 -6.47
N LEU A 63 10.98 -6.83 -6.47
CA LEU A 63 12.39 -7.21 -6.42
C LEU A 63 13.16 -6.69 -7.64
N ALA A 64 12.54 -6.67 -8.83
CA ALA A 64 13.14 -6.03 -10.01
C ALA A 64 13.31 -4.51 -9.80
N GLY A 65 12.38 -3.88 -9.09
CA GLY A 65 12.52 -2.51 -8.59
C GLY A 65 13.77 -2.34 -7.73
N PHE A 66 13.89 -3.10 -6.64
CA PHE A 66 15.04 -3.02 -5.72
C PHE A 66 16.39 -3.37 -6.38
N ALA A 67 16.45 -4.45 -7.16
CA ALA A 67 17.69 -4.93 -7.76
C ALA A 67 18.17 -4.06 -8.94
N PHE A 68 17.25 -3.58 -9.78
CA PHE A 68 17.60 -2.96 -11.06
C PHE A 68 17.07 -1.53 -11.21
N ASN A 69 16.58 -0.92 -10.12
CA ASN A 69 16.00 0.43 -10.11
C ASN A 69 14.86 0.59 -11.14
N ARG A 70 14.05 -0.46 -11.33
CA ARG A 70 12.84 -0.37 -12.14
C ARG A 70 11.78 0.43 -11.38
N ARG A 71 11.07 1.31 -12.09
CA ARG A 71 9.88 2.00 -11.58
C ARG A 71 8.72 1.02 -11.61
N VAL A 72 8.18 0.67 -10.45
CA VAL A 72 7.15 -0.37 -10.32
C VAL A 72 5.85 0.24 -9.81
N MET A 73 4.79 0.04 -10.58
CA MET A 73 3.42 0.33 -10.18
C MET A 73 2.73 -0.96 -9.78
N ILE A 74 2.03 -0.96 -8.65
CA ILE A 74 1.18 -2.08 -8.22
C ILE A 74 -0.27 -1.62 -8.25
N GLN A 75 -1.07 -2.30 -9.05
CA GLN A 75 -2.50 -2.04 -9.13
C GLN A 75 -3.31 -3.19 -8.52
N GLY A 76 -4.58 -2.94 -8.25
CA GLY A 76 -5.52 -3.96 -7.77
C GLY A 76 -6.59 -3.35 -6.88
N TYR A 77 -7.55 -4.17 -6.47
CA TYR A 77 -8.66 -3.71 -5.64
C TYR A 77 -8.18 -3.11 -4.29
N HIS A 78 -9.02 -2.28 -3.68
CA HIS A 78 -8.71 -1.75 -2.36
C HIS A 78 -8.60 -2.88 -1.32
N GLY A 79 -7.75 -2.69 -0.32
CA GLY A 79 -7.63 -3.65 0.78
C GLY A 79 -6.92 -4.97 0.43
N THR A 80 -6.34 -5.14 -0.76
CA THR A 80 -5.54 -6.32 -1.13
C THR A 80 -4.10 -6.29 -0.59
N GLY A 81 -3.70 -5.19 0.07
CA GLY A 81 -2.40 -5.09 0.74
C GLY A 81 -1.24 -4.58 -0.13
N LYS A 82 -1.50 -3.91 -1.26
CA LYS A 82 -0.49 -3.41 -2.22
C LYS A 82 0.69 -2.68 -1.56
N SER A 83 0.42 -1.66 -0.75
CA SER A 83 1.45 -0.84 -0.11
C SER A 83 2.23 -1.65 0.93
N THR A 84 1.50 -2.43 1.73
CA THR A 84 2.10 -3.37 2.69
C THR A 84 2.97 -4.41 2.02
N HIS A 85 2.65 -4.85 0.81
CA HIS A 85 3.46 -5.80 0.05
C HIS A 85 4.84 -5.23 -0.27
N ILE A 86 4.91 -3.97 -0.71
CA ILE A 86 6.19 -3.27 -0.94
C ILE A 86 6.94 -3.12 0.37
N GLU A 87 6.27 -2.69 1.45
CA GLU A 87 6.87 -2.53 2.78
C GLU A 87 7.44 -3.84 3.30
N GLN A 88 6.74 -4.97 3.12
CA GLN A 88 7.22 -6.27 3.56
C GLN A 88 8.41 -6.75 2.74
N VAL A 89 8.42 -6.54 1.41
CA VAL A 89 9.62 -6.81 0.61
C VAL A 89 10.79 -5.94 1.09
N ALA A 90 10.57 -4.64 1.33
CA ALA A 90 11.60 -3.73 1.85
C ALA A 90 12.12 -4.19 3.22
N ALA A 91 11.24 -4.61 4.13
CA ALA A 91 11.60 -5.15 5.44
C ALA A 91 12.50 -6.38 5.34
N ARG A 92 12.23 -7.31 4.39
CA ARG A 92 13.09 -8.48 4.14
C ARG A 92 14.47 -8.10 3.62
N LEU A 93 14.58 -6.99 2.89
CA LEU A 93 15.84 -6.48 2.34
C LEU A 93 16.55 -5.50 3.28
N ASN A 94 15.99 -5.21 4.47
CA ASN A 94 16.36 -4.08 5.32
C ASN A 94 16.51 -2.75 4.56
N TRP A 95 15.71 -2.55 3.52
CA TRP A 95 15.77 -1.34 2.71
C TRP A 95 14.90 -0.26 3.35
N PRO A 96 15.45 0.94 3.65
CA PRO A 96 14.65 2.07 4.12
C PRO A 96 13.48 2.33 3.18
N CYS A 97 12.25 2.47 3.69
CA CYS A 97 11.07 2.61 2.85
C CYS A 97 10.12 3.64 3.44
N VAL A 98 9.87 4.71 2.69
CA VAL A 98 8.95 5.77 3.07
C VAL A 98 7.73 5.75 2.16
N ARG A 99 6.55 5.70 2.78
CA ARG A 99 5.26 5.78 2.09
C ARG A 99 4.67 7.18 2.20
N VAL A 100 4.23 7.73 1.08
CA VAL A 100 3.52 9.02 0.99
C VAL A 100 2.19 8.77 0.32
N ASN A 101 1.08 9.00 1.04
CA ASN A 101 -0.25 8.90 0.46
C ASN A 101 -0.57 10.15 -0.37
N LEU A 102 -0.94 10.01 -1.63
CA LEU A 102 -1.24 11.14 -2.53
C LEU A 102 -2.69 11.63 -2.43
N ASP A 103 -3.31 11.47 -1.26
CA ASP A 103 -4.63 12.01 -0.98
C ASP A 103 -4.71 13.54 -1.19
N SER A 104 -5.92 14.09 -1.12
CA SER A 104 -6.20 15.50 -1.42
C SER A 104 -5.42 16.53 -0.57
N HIS A 105 -4.78 16.11 0.53
CA HIS A 105 -4.05 17.01 1.43
C HIS A 105 -2.58 17.20 1.06
N ILE A 106 -1.96 16.26 0.33
CA ILE A 106 -0.57 16.43 -0.09
C ILE A 106 -0.48 17.53 -1.14
N SER A 107 0.35 18.53 -0.86
CA SER A 107 0.62 19.63 -1.77
C SER A 107 2.00 19.49 -2.41
N ARG A 108 2.22 20.26 -3.49
CA ARG A 108 3.55 20.44 -4.09
C ARG A 108 4.61 20.86 -3.07
N ILE A 109 4.21 21.65 -2.06
CA ILE A 109 5.10 22.16 -1.01
C ILE A 109 5.54 21.03 -0.07
N ASP A 110 4.67 20.08 0.26
CA ASP A 110 5.03 18.94 1.11
C ASP A 110 6.01 18.01 0.37
N LEU A 111 5.84 17.89 -0.96
CA LEU A 111 6.69 17.06 -1.79
C LEU A 111 8.07 17.70 -2.03
N ILE A 112 8.14 18.98 -2.39
CA ILE A 112 9.37 19.68 -2.75
C ILE A 112 10.03 20.38 -1.55
N GLY A 113 9.24 21.02 -0.69
CA GLY A 113 9.71 21.88 0.38
C GLY A 113 9.28 23.33 0.22
N LYS A 114 9.62 24.13 1.23
CA LYS A 114 9.37 25.58 1.28
C LYS A 114 10.46 26.28 2.05
N ASP A 115 10.62 27.57 1.78
CA ASP A 115 11.33 28.46 2.68
C ASP A 115 10.56 28.63 3.98
N ALA A 116 11.25 28.46 5.10
CA ALA A 116 10.71 28.63 6.44
C ALA A 116 11.60 29.60 7.22
N ILE A 117 10.97 30.49 7.97
CA ILE A 117 11.69 31.34 8.91
C ILE A 117 11.97 30.50 10.15
N VAL A 118 13.26 30.32 10.45
CA VAL A 118 13.74 29.64 11.65
C VAL A 118 14.55 30.62 12.50
N LEU A 119 14.50 30.44 13.81
CA LEU A 119 15.35 31.19 14.72
C LEU A 119 16.69 30.47 14.87
N ARG A 120 17.78 31.09 14.41
CA ARG A 120 19.14 30.67 14.72
C ARG A 120 19.80 31.74 15.57
N GLU A 121 20.28 31.38 16.75
CA GLU A 121 20.96 32.29 17.67
C GLU A 121 20.16 33.58 17.97
N GLY A 122 18.82 33.45 18.05
CA GLY A 122 17.91 34.57 18.31
C GLY A 122 17.62 35.47 17.09
N GLN A 123 18.20 35.19 15.92
CA GLN A 123 17.93 35.91 14.68
C GLN A 123 16.98 35.12 13.76
N GLN A 124 16.06 35.83 13.11
CA GLN A 124 15.19 35.26 12.09
C GLN A 124 15.99 35.04 10.81
N VAL A 125 16.17 33.78 10.42
CA VAL A 125 16.86 33.38 9.19
C VAL A 125 15.88 32.58 8.34
N THR A 126 15.84 32.88 7.04
CA THR A 126 15.10 32.07 6.07
C THR A 126 15.94 30.86 5.69
N GLU A 127 15.43 29.66 5.96
CA GLU A 127 16.07 28.39 5.62
C GLU A 127 15.08 27.55 4.80
N PHE A 128 15.57 26.96 3.71
CA PHE A 128 14.74 26.04 2.93
C PHE A 128 14.60 24.72 3.68
N ARG A 129 13.36 24.35 3.99
CA ARG A 129 13.04 23.03 4.53
C ARG A 129 12.70 22.10 3.37
N GLU A 130 13.58 21.12 3.15
CA GLU A 130 13.38 20.10 2.12
C GLU A 130 12.10 19.29 2.38
N GLY A 131 11.28 19.13 1.33
CA GLY A 131 10.16 18.21 1.34
C GLY A 131 10.62 16.77 1.19
N ILE A 132 9.66 15.85 1.18
CA ILE A 132 9.99 14.42 1.22
C ILE A 132 10.74 13.93 -0.04
N LEU A 133 10.49 14.53 -1.20
CA LEU A 133 11.08 14.08 -2.45
C LEU A 133 12.57 14.44 -2.59
N PRO A 134 13.02 15.70 -2.37
CA PRO A 134 14.45 16.00 -2.30
C PRO A 134 15.20 15.16 -1.27
N TRP A 135 14.60 14.96 -0.09
CA TRP A 135 15.21 14.11 0.94
C TRP A 135 15.36 12.67 0.43
N ALA A 136 14.28 12.06 -0.07
CA ALA A 136 14.31 10.67 -0.54
C ALA A 136 15.30 10.48 -1.71
N LEU A 137 15.36 11.43 -2.64
CA LEU A 137 16.30 11.41 -3.76
C LEU A 137 17.77 11.46 -3.32
N ASN A 138 18.09 12.04 -2.16
CA ASN A 138 19.46 12.10 -1.66
C ASN A 138 19.84 10.90 -0.79
N ASN A 139 18.90 9.99 -0.47
CA ASN A 139 19.09 8.88 0.44
C ASN A 139 18.91 7.51 -0.25
N PRO A 140 19.53 6.42 0.25
CA PRO A 140 19.33 5.06 -0.23
C PRO A 140 17.99 4.46 0.22
N THR A 141 16.89 5.11 -0.14
CA THR A 141 15.54 4.75 0.32
C THR A 141 14.62 4.36 -0.83
N ALA A 142 13.63 3.53 -0.54
CA ALA A 142 12.47 3.30 -1.40
C ALA A 142 11.39 4.33 -1.05
N LEU A 143 10.95 5.09 -2.05
CA LEU A 143 9.78 5.95 -1.92
C LEU A 143 8.57 5.26 -2.55
N VAL A 144 7.48 5.16 -1.80
CA VAL A 144 6.21 4.58 -2.26
C VAL A 144 5.17 5.68 -2.30
N PHE A 145 4.65 6.00 -3.49
CA PHE A 145 3.47 6.83 -3.64
C PHE A 145 2.21 5.97 -3.53
N ASP A 146 1.49 6.08 -2.42
CA ASP A 146 0.21 5.40 -2.22
C ASP A 146 -0.91 6.19 -2.89
N GLU A 147 -1.93 5.47 -3.38
CA GLU A 147 -3.09 6.05 -4.09
C GLU A 147 -2.65 7.01 -5.21
N TYR A 148 -1.74 6.57 -6.07
CA TYR A 148 -1.10 7.42 -7.09
C TYR A 148 -2.10 8.13 -8.01
N ASP A 149 -3.19 7.46 -8.35
CA ASP A 149 -4.29 8.01 -9.14
C ASP A 149 -5.12 9.06 -8.39
N ALA A 150 -5.06 9.17 -7.06
CA ALA A 150 -5.71 10.25 -6.30
C ALA A 150 -4.91 11.57 -6.32
N GLY A 151 -3.67 11.54 -6.81
CA GLY A 151 -2.75 12.67 -6.77
C GLY A 151 -3.25 13.89 -7.56
N ARG A 152 -3.14 15.06 -6.93
CA ARG A 152 -3.47 16.34 -7.58
C ARG A 152 -2.57 16.62 -8.79
N PRO A 153 -3.06 17.21 -9.89
CA PRO A 153 -2.28 17.43 -11.10
C PRO A 153 -0.92 18.13 -10.87
N ASP A 154 -0.87 19.15 -10.02
CA ASP A 154 0.34 19.91 -9.71
C ASP A 154 1.41 19.09 -8.95
N VAL A 155 0.98 18.12 -8.15
CA VAL A 155 1.85 17.14 -7.47
C VAL A 155 2.34 16.10 -8.49
N MET A 156 1.44 15.60 -9.34
CA MET A 156 1.77 14.61 -10.36
C MET A 156 2.82 15.11 -11.36
N PHE A 157 2.77 16.39 -11.74
CA PHE A 157 3.80 17.02 -12.57
C PHE A 157 5.19 16.98 -11.94
N VAL A 158 5.30 17.05 -10.61
CA VAL A 158 6.59 16.91 -9.93
C VAL A 158 7.09 15.46 -10.03
N ILE A 159 6.24 14.49 -9.75
CA ILE A 159 6.59 13.07 -9.75
C ILE A 159 7.03 12.61 -11.15
N GLN A 160 6.35 13.09 -12.20
CA GLN A 160 6.70 12.83 -13.59
C GLN A 160 8.17 13.15 -13.92
N ARG A 161 8.73 14.23 -13.35
CA ARG A 161 10.14 14.61 -13.58
C ARG A 161 11.13 13.62 -12.95
N VAL A 162 10.74 12.99 -11.85
CA VAL A 162 11.57 11.96 -11.20
C VAL A 162 11.47 10.61 -11.91
N LEU A 163 10.35 10.38 -12.61
CA LEU A 163 10.15 9.21 -13.46
C LEU A 163 10.88 9.29 -14.82
N GLU A 164 11.44 10.44 -15.21
CA GLU A 164 12.25 10.54 -16.44
C GLU A 164 13.50 9.67 -16.35
N VAL A 165 14.08 9.29 -17.51
CA VAL A 165 15.23 8.39 -17.62
C VAL A 165 16.45 8.84 -16.78
N GLU A 166 16.68 10.14 -16.68
CA GLU A 166 17.76 10.68 -15.83
C GLU A 166 17.34 10.94 -14.37
N GLY A 167 16.03 10.96 -14.09
CA GLY A 167 15.43 11.15 -12.76
C GLY A 167 15.84 12.42 -12.00
N LYS A 168 16.43 13.41 -12.68
CA LYS A 168 16.96 14.62 -12.04
C LYS A 168 15.82 15.52 -11.58
N LEU A 169 15.91 16.00 -10.34
CA LEU A 169 15.01 17.02 -9.81
C LEU A 169 15.72 18.37 -9.76
N THR A 170 15.27 19.31 -10.59
CA THR A 170 15.77 20.69 -10.57
C THR A 170 14.90 21.54 -9.65
N LEU A 171 15.51 22.02 -8.56
CA LEU A 171 14.94 23.00 -7.64
C LEU A 171 15.33 24.41 -8.12
N LEU A 172 14.44 25.05 -8.88
CA LEU A 172 14.71 26.34 -9.52
C LEU A 172 15.00 27.44 -8.50
N ASP A 173 14.22 27.50 -7.41
CA ASP A 173 14.35 28.53 -6.38
C ASP A 173 15.70 28.47 -5.64
N GLN A 174 16.34 27.29 -5.63
CA GLN A 174 17.66 27.07 -5.05
C GLN A 174 18.79 27.02 -6.09
N ASN A 175 18.47 27.10 -7.38
CA ASN A 175 19.41 26.84 -8.47
C ASN A 175 20.19 25.51 -8.28
N LYS A 176 19.50 24.46 -7.80
CA LYS A 176 20.09 23.18 -7.40
C LYS A 176 19.53 22.05 -8.26
N VAL A 177 20.41 21.18 -8.76
CA VAL A 177 20.02 19.95 -9.46
C VAL A 177 20.32 18.76 -8.56
N ILE A 178 19.28 18.03 -8.17
CA ILE A 178 19.40 16.81 -7.37
C ILE A 178 19.41 15.62 -8.32
N ARG A 179 20.47 14.81 -8.21
CA ARG A 179 20.56 13.51 -8.87
C ARG A 179 20.13 12.44 -7.87
N PRO A 180 19.25 11.50 -8.26
CA PRO A 180 18.86 10.40 -7.38
C PRO A 180 20.08 9.63 -6.87
N HIS A 181 20.04 9.24 -5.60
CA HIS A 181 20.99 8.32 -5.02
C HIS A 181 20.98 7.00 -5.82
N PRO A 182 22.13 6.32 -6.03
CA PRO A 182 22.16 5.06 -6.79
C PRO A 182 21.25 3.96 -6.22
N TYR A 183 20.96 4.05 -4.92
CA TYR A 183 20.09 3.13 -4.17
C TYR A 183 18.73 3.75 -3.80
N PHE A 184 18.34 4.85 -4.44
CA PHE A 184 16.97 5.33 -4.40
C PHE A 184 16.08 4.39 -5.24
N ARG A 185 14.90 4.03 -4.73
CA ARG A 185 13.89 3.21 -5.43
C ARG A 185 12.56 3.92 -5.42
N LEU A 186 11.75 3.68 -6.44
CA LEU A 186 10.48 4.36 -6.60
C LEU A 186 9.39 3.37 -6.99
N PHE A 187 8.35 3.35 -6.17
CA PHE A 187 7.18 2.51 -6.32
C PHE A 187 5.93 3.38 -6.25
N CYS A 188 4.82 2.88 -6.80
CA CYS A 188 3.51 3.41 -6.47
C CYS A 188 2.45 2.31 -6.41
N THR A 189 1.34 2.63 -5.77
CA THR A 189 0.15 1.79 -5.75
C THR A 189 -1.03 2.56 -6.33
N THR A 190 -1.96 1.84 -6.94
CA THR A 190 -3.17 2.44 -7.52
C THR A 190 -4.36 1.48 -7.42
N ASN A 191 -5.56 2.03 -7.35
CA ASN A 191 -6.80 1.25 -7.26
C ASN A 191 -7.47 1.06 -8.63
N THR A 192 -7.28 2.02 -9.53
CA THR A 192 -7.74 1.97 -10.92
C THR A 192 -6.52 1.82 -11.83
N ILE A 193 -6.63 1.23 -13.03
CA ILE A 193 -5.47 1.08 -13.95
C ILE A 193 -5.05 2.44 -14.55
N GLY A 194 -5.13 3.53 -13.79
CA GLY A 194 -5.06 4.89 -14.31
C GLY A 194 -6.22 5.23 -15.25
N LEU A 195 -7.29 4.44 -15.29
CA LEU A 195 -8.50 4.75 -16.06
C LEU A 195 -9.39 5.78 -15.35
N GLY A 196 -9.02 6.17 -14.12
CA GLY A 196 -9.86 6.95 -13.24
C GLY A 196 -11.08 6.16 -12.78
N ASP A 197 -12.05 6.88 -12.21
CA ASP A 197 -13.26 6.30 -11.65
C ASP A 197 -14.29 5.91 -12.72
N THR A 198 -13.94 4.95 -13.59
CA THR A 198 -14.87 4.43 -14.62
C THR A 198 -16.11 3.75 -14.04
N THR A 199 -16.06 3.37 -12.76
CA THR A 199 -17.11 2.63 -12.05
C THR A 199 -17.90 3.48 -11.04
N GLY A 200 -17.46 4.71 -10.73
CA GLY A 200 -18.05 5.55 -9.68
C GLY A 200 -17.66 5.17 -8.24
N LEU A 201 -16.68 4.28 -8.05
CA LEU A 201 -16.30 3.65 -6.79
C LEU A 201 -15.03 4.24 -6.16
N TYR A 202 -14.19 4.91 -6.95
CA TYR A 202 -12.94 5.51 -6.49
C TYR A 202 -12.97 7.02 -6.68
N HIS A 203 -13.85 7.68 -5.91
CA HIS A 203 -13.98 9.13 -5.93
C HIS A 203 -12.63 9.82 -5.63
N GLY A 204 -12.30 10.80 -6.47
CA GLY A 204 -11.04 11.55 -6.38
C GLY A 204 -9.92 10.98 -7.25
N THR A 205 -10.06 9.78 -7.80
CA THR A 205 -9.07 9.23 -8.75
C THR A 205 -9.13 9.96 -10.10
N GLN A 206 -7.95 10.23 -10.64
CA GLN A 206 -7.71 10.90 -11.89
C GLN A 206 -7.28 9.88 -12.93
N GLN A 207 -7.67 10.12 -14.18
CA GLN A 207 -7.14 9.35 -15.29
C GLN A 207 -5.64 9.66 -15.45
N ILE A 208 -4.81 8.63 -15.44
CA ILE A 208 -3.38 8.73 -15.69
C ILE A 208 -3.18 8.73 -17.21
N ASN A 209 -2.43 9.70 -17.73
CA ASN A 209 -2.19 9.75 -19.17
C ASN A 209 -1.18 8.67 -19.61
N GLN A 210 -1.23 8.28 -20.89
CA GLN A 210 -0.38 7.20 -21.42
C GLN A 210 1.12 7.47 -21.21
N GLY A 211 1.57 8.72 -21.39
CA GLY A 211 2.97 9.09 -21.20
C GLY A 211 3.46 8.99 -19.75
N GLN A 212 2.56 9.07 -18.77
CA GLN A 212 2.85 8.77 -17.37
C GLN A 212 2.94 7.26 -17.14
N MET A 213 2.03 6.48 -17.73
CA MET A 213 2.02 5.02 -17.63
C MET A 213 3.29 4.40 -18.22
N ASP A 214 3.74 4.85 -19.38
CA ASP A 214 4.93 4.32 -20.07
C ASP A 214 6.23 4.52 -19.27
N ARG A 215 6.25 5.44 -18.30
CA ARG A 215 7.40 5.71 -17.42
C ARG A 215 7.48 4.74 -16.24
N TRP A 216 6.40 4.03 -15.94
CA TRP A 216 6.41 2.89 -15.04
C TRP A 216 6.90 1.67 -15.81
N ASN A 217 8.11 1.21 -15.48
CA ASN A 217 8.75 0.13 -16.24
C ASN A 217 8.03 -1.21 -16.07
N ILE A 218 7.37 -1.40 -14.92
CA ILE A 218 6.64 -2.61 -14.57
C ILE A 218 5.32 -2.19 -13.95
N VAL A 219 4.23 -2.79 -14.42
CA VAL A 219 2.90 -2.72 -13.81
C VAL A 219 2.54 -4.13 -13.36
N ALA A 220 2.43 -4.35 -12.06
CA ALA A 220 2.02 -5.62 -11.47
C ALA A 220 0.62 -5.50 -10.87
N THR A 221 -0.11 -6.63 -10.82
CA THR A 221 -1.48 -6.66 -10.29
C THR A 221 -1.53 -7.52 -9.05
N LEU A 222 -2.02 -6.96 -7.95
CA LEU A 222 -2.26 -7.65 -6.69
C LEU A 222 -3.75 -7.58 -6.34
N ASN A 223 -4.46 -8.66 -6.65
CA ASN A 223 -5.88 -8.84 -6.35
C ASN A 223 -6.09 -9.74 -5.12
N TYR A 224 -7.35 -10.05 -4.81
CA TYR A 224 -7.69 -10.93 -3.70
C TYR A 224 -7.05 -12.31 -3.87
N LEU A 225 -6.67 -12.90 -2.73
CA LEU A 225 -6.00 -14.18 -2.69
C LEU A 225 -7.00 -15.31 -2.96
N PRO A 226 -6.52 -16.47 -3.43
CA PRO A 226 -7.31 -17.69 -3.41
C PRO A 226 -7.81 -17.98 -1.99
N HIS A 227 -9.02 -18.54 -1.91
CA HIS A 227 -9.73 -18.84 -0.65
C HIS A 227 -8.82 -19.44 0.44
N ASP A 228 -8.17 -20.58 0.14
CA ASP A 228 -7.33 -21.29 1.10
C ASP A 228 -6.14 -20.45 1.59
N ALA A 229 -5.58 -19.60 0.73
CA ALA A 229 -4.47 -18.74 1.10
C ALA A 229 -4.92 -17.62 2.06
N GLU A 230 -6.12 -17.07 1.86
CA GLU A 230 -6.70 -16.07 2.77
C GLU A 230 -7.10 -16.67 4.11
N VAL A 231 -7.71 -17.87 4.13
CA VAL A 231 -8.05 -18.61 5.36
C VAL A 231 -6.82 -18.75 6.24
N GLU A 232 -5.70 -19.16 5.66
CA GLU A 232 -4.45 -19.31 6.38
C GLU A 232 -3.90 -18.00 6.95
N ILE A 233 -4.05 -16.89 6.22
CA ILE A 233 -3.64 -15.56 6.71
C ILE A 233 -4.53 -15.13 7.87
N VAL A 234 -5.84 -15.31 7.77
CA VAL A 234 -6.78 -14.97 8.83
C VAL A 234 -6.48 -15.80 10.08
N LEU A 235 -6.22 -17.10 9.94
CA LEU A 235 -5.82 -17.98 11.04
C LEU A 235 -4.51 -17.55 11.71
N ALA A 236 -3.52 -17.11 10.91
CA ALA A 236 -2.25 -16.62 11.43
C ALA A 236 -2.40 -15.29 12.20
N LYS A 237 -3.31 -14.41 11.75
CA LYS A 237 -3.56 -13.10 12.38
C LYS A 237 -4.55 -13.13 13.54
N ALA A 238 -5.43 -14.13 13.59
CA ALA A 238 -6.34 -14.40 14.70
C ALA A 238 -5.99 -15.73 15.38
N PRO A 239 -4.85 -15.85 16.08
CA PRO A 239 -4.36 -17.11 16.64
C PRO A 239 -5.29 -17.70 17.72
N THR A 240 -6.13 -16.86 18.33
CA THR A 240 -7.19 -17.27 19.25
C THR A 240 -8.35 -17.98 18.54
N TYR A 241 -8.55 -17.74 17.23
CA TYR A 241 -9.62 -18.30 16.39
C TYR A 241 -9.25 -19.63 15.70
N GLY A 242 -8.01 -20.12 15.78
CA GLY A 242 -7.56 -21.29 14.98
C GLY A 242 -7.36 -22.62 15.71
N LYS A 243 -7.74 -22.69 17.00
CA LYS A 243 -7.32 -23.79 17.90
C LYS A 243 -8.12 -25.08 17.74
N THR A 244 -9.33 -25.00 17.20
CA THR A 244 -10.24 -26.14 17.02
C THR A 244 -10.54 -26.36 15.55
N LYS A 245 -11.02 -27.54 15.18
CA LYS A 245 -11.42 -27.80 13.79
C LYS A 245 -12.62 -26.93 13.43
N GLU A 246 -13.56 -26.81 14.36
CA GLU A 246 -14.79 -26.03 14.24
C GLU A 246 -14.48 -24.56 13.95
N SER A 247 -13.51 -23.98 14.66
CA SER A 247 -13.12 -22.59 14.48
C SER A 247 -12.39 -22.33 13.16
N ARG A 248 -11.65 -23.33 12.63
CA ARG A 248 -11.07 -23.26 11.27
C ARG A 248 -12.13 -23.32 10.19
N ASP A 249 -13.10 -24.24 10.30
CA ASP A 249 -14.23 -24.35 9.38
C ASP A 249 -15.12 -23.09 9.40
N GLU A 250 -15.14 -22.39 10.52
CA GLU A 250 -15.81 -21.09 10.63
C GLU A 250 -15.05 -19.98 9.91
N ILE A 251 -13.72 -19.87 10.04
CA ILE A 251 -12.92 -18.92 9.24
C ILE A 251 -13.08 -19.19 7.75
N ALA A 252 -13.06 -20.46 7.31
CA ALA A 252 -13.31 -20.81 5.92
C ALA A 252 -14.65 -20.25 5.42
N ARG A 253 -15.72 -20.39 6.22
CA ARG A 253 -17.02 -19.78 5.89
C ARG A 253 -17.02 -18.25 5.93
N MET A 254 -16.24 -17.63 6.82
CA MET A 254 -16.08 -16.17 6.82
C MET A 254 -15.40 -15.66 5.54
N VAL A 255 -14.36 -16.36 5.08
CA VAL A 255 -13.69 -16.07 3.81
C VAL A 255 -14.62 -16.35 2.63
N GLN A 256 -15.41 -17.42 2.67
CA GLN A 256 -16.41 -17.72 1.64
C GLN A 256 -17.44 -16.59 1.50
N LEU A 257 -17.90 -16.02 2.61
CA LEU A 257 -18.78 -14.86 2.59
C LEU A 257 -18.07 -13.65 1.95
N ALA A 258 -16.81 -13.41 2.30
CA ALA A 258 -16.02 -12.35 1.67
C ALA A 258 -15.91 -12.56 0.15
N ASP A 259 -15.68 -13.78 -0.31
CA ASP A 259 -15.66 -14.13 -1.73
C ASP A 259 -17.00 -13.83 -2.43
N LEU A 260 -18.13 -14.12 -1.78
CA LEU A 260 -19.45 -13.73 -2.30
C LEU A 260 -19.61 -12.21 -2.40
N THR A 261 -19.16 -11.44 -1.40
CA THR A 261 -19.21 -9.97 -1.47
C THR A 261 -18.37 -9.42 -2.62
N ARG A 262 -17.19 -10.00 -2.87
CA ARG A 262 -16.32 -9.61 -3.99
C ARG A 262 -16.93 -9.95 -5.34
N ALA A 263 -17.55 -11.14 -5.44
CA ALA A 263 -18.27 -11.55 -6.64
C ALA A 263 -19.46 -10.63 -6.92
N GLY A 264 -20.28 -10.32 -5.90
CA GLY A 264 -21.40 -9.39 -6.01
C GLY A 264 -20.94 -8.00 -6.45
N PHE A 265 -19.83 -7.51 -5.91
CA PHE A 265 -19.25 -6.23 -6.35
C PHE A 265 -18.77 -6.22 -7.79
N MET A 266 -18.07 -7.28 -8.23
CA MET A 266 -17.69 -7.42 -9.64
C MET A 266 -18.91 -7.55 -10.57
N GLY A 267 -20.01 -8.11 -10.06
CA GLY A 267 -21.29 -8.20 -10.75
C GLY A 267 -22.13 -6.92 -10.74
N GLY A 268 -21.78 -5.94 -9.89
CA GLY A 268 -22.56 -4.72 -9.69
C GLY A 268 -23.78 -4.88 -8.75
N ASP A 269 -23.87 -5.98 -8.01
CA ASP A 269 -24.96 -6.27 -7.06
C ASP A 269 -24.82 -5.46 -5.76
N ILE A 270 -23.57 -5.20 -5.34
CA ILE A 270 -23.25 -4.43 -4.13
C ILE A 270 -22.06 -3.49 -4.39
N SER A 271 -21.97 -2.41 -3.63
CA SER A 271 -20.90 -1.41 -3.74
C SER A 271 -19.78 -1.59 -2.71
N THR A 272 -20.02 -2.37 -1.65
CA THR A 272 -19.07 -2.57 -0.55
C THR A 272 -18.55 -4.01 -0.50
N VAL A 273 -17.23 -4.21 -0.39
CA VAL A 273 -16.60 -5.55 -0.34
C VAL A 273 -15.85 -5.82 0.95
N MET A 274 -15.72 -7.10 1.28
CA MET A 274 -14.87 -7.55 2.38
C MET A 274 -13.43 -7.80 1.92
N SER A 275 -12.52 -6.98 2.44
CA SER A 275 -11.07 -7.23 2.35
C SER A 275 -10.63 -8.30 3.37
N PRO A 276 -9.44 -8.91 3.22
CA PRO A 276 -8.87 -9.77 4.25
C PRO A 276 -8.81 -9.11 5.63
N ARG A 277 -8.55 -7.80 5.69
CA ARG A 277 -8.59 -7.02 6.93
C ARG A 277 -9.99 -7.05 7.57
N THR A 278 -11.03 -6.91 6.77
CA THR A 278 -12.42 -6.98 7.26
C THR A 278 -12.73 -8.35 7.85
N VAL A 279 -12.25 -9.43 7.22
CA VAL A 279 -12.42 -10.80 7.73
C VAL A 279 -11.68 -11.00 9.05
N ILE A 280 -10.43 -10.52 9.16
CA ILE A 280 -9.65 -10.58 10.42
C ILE A 280 -10.39 -9.83 11.54
N THR A 281 -10.81 -8.59 11.30
CA THR A 281 -11.57 -7.80 12.29
C THR A 281 -12.89 -8.47 12.67
N TRP A 282 -13.57 -9.12 11.73
CA TRP A 282 -14.79 -9.86 12.03
C TRP A 282 -14.50 -11.06 12.93
N ALA A 283 -13.47 -11.85 12.65
CA ALA A 283 -13.04 -12.97 13.49
C ALA A 283 -12.69 -12.50 14.92
N GLU A 284 -11.93 -11.41 15.06
CA GLU A 284 -11.61 -10.81 16.36
C GLU A 284 -12.87 -10.36 17.12
N ASN A 285 -13.78 -9.65 16.44
CA ASN A 285 -15.03 -9.20 17.04
C ASN A 285 -15.95 -10.36 17.42
N ALA A 286 -15.97 -11.45 16.66
CA ALA A 286 -16.75 -12.65 16.98
C ALA A 286 -16.27 -13.30 18.30
N ILE A 287 -14.95 -13.24 18.59
CA ILE A 287 -14.42 -13.65 19.89
C ILE A 287 -14.88 -12.69 21.00
N ILE A 288 -14.79 -11.38 20.76
CA ILE A 288 -15.11 -10.36 21.77
C ILE A 288 -16.58 -10.42 22.18
N PHE A 289 -17.48 -10.50 21.20
CA PHE A 289 -18.92 -10.45 21.45
C PHE A 289 -19.55 -11.80 21.74
N HIS A 290 -18.83 -12.90 21.48
CA HIS A 290 -19.36 -14.26 21.53
C HIS A 290 -20.64 -14.43 20.67
N ASP A 291 -20.76 -13.63 19.62
CA ASP A 291 -21.89 -13.59 18.69
C ASP A 291 -21.37 -13.24 17.30
N ARG A 292 -21.29 -14.24 16.43
CA ARG A 292 -20.81 -14.11 15.05
C ARG A 292 -21.70 -13.17 14.23
N ALA A 293 -23.02 -13.26 14.39
CA ALA A 293 -23.99 -12.50 13.61
C ALA A 293 -23.94 -11.01 13.98
N TYR A 294 -23.90 -10.71 15.28
CA TYR A 294 -23.68 -9.36 15.78
C TYR A 294 -22.33 -8.81 15.32
N ALA A 295 -21.26 -9.59 15.46
CA ALA A 295 -19.92 -9.22 15.03
C ALA A 295 -19.86 -8.91 13.53
N PHE A 296 -20.51 -9.72 12.69
CA PHE A 296 -20.62 -9.49 11.25
C PHE A 296 -21.29 -8.16 10.96
N ARG A 297 -22.41 -7.90 11.64
CA ARG A 297 -23.20 -6.69 11.44
C ARG A 297 -22.40 -5.43 11.73
N VAL A 298 -21.77 -5.36 12.90
CA VAL A 298 -21.02 -4.17 13.32
C VAL A 298 -19.69 -4.02 12.56
N THR A 299 -19.15 -5.12 12.03
CA THR A 299 -17.91 -5.09 11.25
C THR A 299 -18.15 -4.69 9.79
N PHE A 300 -19.23 -5.18 9.17
CA PHE A 300 -19.46 -5.05 7.74
C PHE A 300 -20.87 -4.58 7.38
N LEU A 301 -21.94 -5.28 7.77
CA LEU A 301 -23.30 -5.02 7.25
C LEU A 301 -23.77 -3.56 7.45
N ASN A 302 -23.43 -2.95 8.59
CA ASN A 302 -23.80 -1.57 8.91
C ASN A 302 -23.14 -0.53 7.97
N LYS A 303 -22.06 -0.91 7.29
CA LYS A 303 -21.35 -0.07 6.31
C LYS A 303 -21.93 -0.18 4.91
N CYS A 304 -22.70 -1.23 4.62
CA CYS A 304 -23.37 -1.42 3.34
C CYS A 304 -24.57 -0.49 3.20
N ASP A 305 -24.88 -0.11 1.95
CA ASP A 305 -26.12 0.60 1.60
C ASP A 305 -27.34 -0.20 2.08
N GLU A 306 -28.35 0.49 2.61
CA GLU A 306 -29.55 -0.18 3.12
C GLU A 306 -30.30 -1.01 2.07
N LEU A 307 -30.22 -0.63 0.79
CA LEU A 307 -30.81 -1.35 -0.33
C LEU A 307 -30.04 -2.64 -0.65
N GLU A 308 -28.75 -2.69 -0.34
CA GLU A 308 -27.87 -3.84 -0.57
C GLU A 308 -27.89 -4.86 0.59
N ARG A 309 -28.28 -4.42 1.79
CA ARG A 309 -28.31 -5.28 3.00
C ARG A 309 -29.08 -6.60 2.83
N PRO A 310 -30.22 -6.68 2.11
CA PRO A 310 -30.89 -7.94 1.85
C PRO A 310 -30.02 -8.93 1.06
N VAL A 311 -29.27 -8.46 0.06
CA VAL A 311 -28.35 -9.29 -0.74
C VAL A 311 -27.20 -9.79 0.13
N VAL A 312 -26.62 -8.92 0.95
CA VAL A 312 -25.55 -9.29 1.88
C VAL A 312 -26.05 -10.29 2.95
N ALA A 313 -27.29 -10.14 3.43
CA ALA A 313 -27.90 -11.09 4.35
C ALA A 313 -28.14 -12.46 3.70
N GLU A 314 -28.47 -12.51 2.41
CA GLU A 314 -28.56 -13.76 1.65
C GLU A 314 -27.18 -14.43 1.55
N TYR A 315 -26.11 -13.67 1.28
CA TYR A 315 -24.75 -14.22 1.29
C TYR A 315 -24.37 -14.82 2.65
N TYR A 316 -24.76 -14.14 3.75
CA TYR A 316 -24.59 -14.67 5.10
C TYR A 316 -25.35 -15.98 5.31
N GLN A 317 -26.63 -16.02 4.95
CA GLN A 317 -27.45 -17.22 5.06
C GLN A 317 -26.90 -18.39 4.24
N ARG A 318 -26.39 -18.15 3.03
CA ARG A 318 -25.76 -19.18 2.19
C ARG A 318 -24.50 -19.78 2.83
N CYS A 319 -23.72 -18.99 3.55
CA CYS A 319 -22.47 -19.46 4.17
C CYS A 319 -22.71 -20.13 5.54
N PHE A 320 -23.65 -19.63 6.34
CA PHE A 320 -23.83 -20.05 7.73
C PHE A 320 -25.12 -20.82 8.01
N GLY A 321 -26.09 -20.81 7.11
CA GLY A 321 -27.40 -21.45 7.29
C GLY A 321 -28.29 -20.74 8.32
N GLU A 322 -27.96 -19.50 8.68
CA GLU A 322 -28.64 -18.71 9.70
C GLU A 322 -29.11 -17.38 9.11
N GLU A 323 -30.30 -16.91 9.51
CA GLU A 323 -30.77 -15.57 9.15
C GLU A 323 -30.20 -14.51 10.09
N LEU A 324 -29.90 -13.32 9.56
CA LEU A 324 -29.54 -12.19 10.39
C LEU A 324 -30.81 -11.63 11.05
N PRO A 325 -30.84 -11.42 12.39
CA PRO A 325 -32.06 -11.04 13.12
C PRO A 325 -32.79 -9.81 12.57
N GLU A 326 -32.07 -8.89 11.92
CA GLU A 326 -32.60 -7.61 11.43
C GLU A 326 -32.80 -7.55 9.91
N SER A 327 -32.37 -8.55 9.13
CA SER A 327 -32.70 -8.61 7.69
C SER A 327 -34.20 -8.91 7.46
N ALA A 328 -34.86 -9.50 8.45
CA ALA A 328 -36.31 -9.73 8.46
C ALA A 328 -37.14 -8.45 8.74
N ALA A 329 -36.53 -7.37 9.27
CA ALA A 329 -37.26 -6.21 9.79
C ALA A 329 -37.83 -5.24 8.73
N LYS A 330 -37.66 -5.51 7.43
CA LYS A 330 -38.36 -4.77 6.33
C LYS A 330 -39.45 -5.59 5.62
N ARG A 331 -39.93 -6.70 6.21
CA ARG A 331 -41.17 -7.41 5.79
C ARG A 331 -42.40 -7.05 6.63
N VAL A 332 -42.40 -5.91 7.34
CA VAL A 332 -43.63 -5.38 7.93
C VAL A 332 -44.29 -4.45 6.92
N THR A 333 -45.23 -5.05 6.21
CA THR A 333 -46.26 -4.45 5.35
C THR A 333 -46.78 -3.14 5.94
N VAL A 334 -46.76 -2.09 5.12
CA VAL A 334 -47.61 -0.91 5.28
C VAL A 334 -49.06 -1.38 5.42
N LEU A 335 -49.67 -1.16 6.59
CA LEU A 335 -51.10 -1.18 6.77
C LEU A 335 -51.58 0.22 7.11
#